data_AF-A0A1Q7IKL6-F1
#
_entry.id   AF-A0A1Q7IKL6-F1
#
_cell.length_a   1.000
_cell.length_b   1.000
_cell.length_c   1.000
_cell.angle_alpha   90.00
_cell.angle_beta   90.00
_cell.angle_gamma   90.00
#
_symmetry.space_group_name_H-M   'P 1'
#
loop_
_entity.id
_entity.type
_entity.pdbx_description
1 polymer ?
#
loop_
_entity_poly.entity_id
_entity_poly.type
_entity_poly.pdbx_seq_one_letter_code
_entity_poly.pdbx_strand_id
1 'polypeptide(L)'
;MAVPSYHRILVKHGLIEKTLSIPDAYEVFLKVGADPEVQKLRRKVVRGNQMKHVPALYLATAMALQGMTKQELEALKLRIEEKRV
;
A
#
# COMPACT_ATOMS: atom_id res chain seq x y z
N MET A 1 -8.35 3.78 -20.79
CA MET A 1 -8.69 3.28 -19.44
C MET A 1 -7.77 3.95 -18.44
N ALA A 2 -8.32 4.64 -17.44
CA ALA A 2 -7.50 5.32 -16.42
C ALA A 2 -6.92 4.29 -15.45
N VAL A 3 -5.61 4.33 -15.21
CA VAL A 3 -4.95 3.46 -14.23
C VAL A 3 -5.39 3.91 -12.82
N PRO A 4 -5.99 3.02 -12.01
CA PRO A 4 -6.44 3.38 -10.67
C PRO A 4 -5.30 3.87 -9.78
N SER A 5 -5.64 4.76 -8.84
CA SER A 5 -4.66 5.39 -7.94
C SER A 5 -3.87 4.36 -7.12
N TYR A 6 -4.51 3.26 -6.68
CA TYR A 6 -3.84 2.20 -5.94
C TYR A 6 -2.75 1.49 -6.76
N HIS A 7 -3.00 1.24 -8.05
CA HIS A 7 -2.03 0.60 -8.95
C HIS A 7 -0.80 1.51 -9.11
N ARG A 8 -1.03 2.81 -9.33
CA ARG A 8 0.04 3.81 -9.40
C ARG A 8 0.85 3.91 -8.11
N ILE A 9 0.20 3.85 -6.94
CA ILE A 9 0.87 3.87 -5.64
C ILE A 9 1.77 2.63 -5.49
N LEU A 10 1.24 1.44 -5.77
CA LEU A 10 2.00 0.19 -5.64
C LEU A 10 3.20 0.14 -6.61
N VAL A 11 3.03 0.58 -7.86
CA VAL A 11 4.12 0.67 -8.85
C VAL A 11 5.18 1.68 -8.43
N LYS A 12 4.77 2.86 -7.96
CA LYS A 12 5.70 3.91 -7.49
C LYS A 12 6.58 3.43 -6.34
N HIS A 13 6.03 2.61 -5.45
CA HIS A 13 6.74 2.05 -4.30
C HIS A 13 7.38 0.69 -4.58
N GLY A 14 7.39 0.23 -5.84
CA GLY A 14 8.04 -1.02 -6.25
C GLY A 14 7.40 -2.29 -5.68
N LEU A 15 6.15 -2.19 -5.19
CA LEU A 15 5.40 -3.30 -4.59
C LEU A 15 4.79 -4.21 -5.65
N ILE A 16 4.53 -3.68 -6.85
CA ILE A 16 4.09 -4.44 -8.02
C ILE A 16 4.79 -3.92 -9.26
N GLU A 17 4.89 -4.78 -10.28
CA GLU A 17 5.29 -4.34 -11.61
C GLU A 17 4.15 -3.60 -12.32
N LYS A 18 4.51 -2.67 -13.22
CA LYS A 18 3.53 -1.91 -14.03
C LYS A 18 2.70 -2.82 -14.95
N THR A 19 3.22 -4.00 -15.25
CA THR A 19 2.61 -5.06 -16.07
C THR A 19 1.53 -5.85 -15.32
N LEU A 20 1.50 -5.78 -13.98
CA LEU A 20 0.54 -6.51 -13.18
C LEU A 20 -0.89 -6.03 -13.47
N SER A 21 -1.82 -6.97 -13.61
CA SER A 21 -3.21 -6.67 -13.93
C SER A 21 -3.86 -5.82 -12.83
N ILE A 22 -4.86 -5.02 -13.20
CA ILE A 22 -5.62 -4.18 -12.25
C ILE A 22 -6.27 -5.00 -11.12
N PRO A 23 -6.95 -6.14 -11.39
CA PRO A 23 -7.53 -6.96 -10.31
C PRO A 23 -6.45 -7.57 -9.40
N ASP A 24 -5.35 -8.08 -9.93
CA ASP A 24 -4.26 -8.63 -9.11
C ASP A 24 -3.60 -7.52 -8.26
N ALA A 25 -3.44 -6.33 -8.83
CA ALA A 25 -2.94 -5.17 -8.11
C ALA A 25 -3.88 -4.74 -6.98
N TYR A 26 -5.20 -4.91 -7.16
CA TYR A 26 -6.18 -4.64 -6.11
C TYR A 26 -6.07 -5.64 -4.95
N GLU A 27 -5.86 -6.93 -5.24
CA GLU A 27 -5.60 -7.92 -4.19
C GLU A 27 -4.32 -7.62 -3.42
N VAL A 28 -3.23 -7.26 -4.12
CA VAL A 28 -1.99 -6.82 -3.48
C VAL A 28 -2.23 -5.57 -2.63
N PHE A 29 -3.02 -4.62 -3.13
CA PHE A 29 -3.39 -3.43 -2.36
C PHE A 29 -4.12 -3.78 -1.05
N LEU A 30 -5.06 -4.73 -1.08
CA LEU A 30 -5.78 -5.19 0.11
C LEU A 30 -4.83 -5.87 1.10
N LYS A 31 -3.90 -6.72 0.62
CA LYS A 31 -2.88 -7.37 1.46
C LYS A 31 -1.95 -6.35 2.11
N VAL A 32 -1.48 -5.36 1.35
CA VAL A 32 -0.66 -4.24 1.85
C VAL A 32 -1.43 -3.45 2.92
N GLY A 33 -2.70 -3.14 2.68
CA GLY A 33 -3.54 -2.43 3.65
C GLY A 33 -3.87 -3.22 4.92
N ALA A 34 -3.81 -4.55 4.85
CA ALA A 34 -4.01 -5.45 5.98
C ALA A 34 -2.72 -5.73 6.79
N ASP A 35 -1.55 -5.36 6.26
CA ASP A 35 -0.27 -5.56 6.93
C ASP A 35 -0.20 -4.76 8.26
N PRO A 36 0.27 -5.36 9.37
CA PRO A 36 0.28 -4.71 10.68
C PRO A 36 1.16 -3.45 10.75
N GLU A 37 2.23 -3.34 9.96
CA GLU A 37 3.05 -2.12 9.94
C GLU A 37 2.35 -1.01 9.20
N VAL A 38 1.75 -1.34 8.05
CA VAL A 38 0.92 -0.40 7.29
C VAL A 38 -0.28 0.02 8.13
N GLN A 39 -0.96 -0.90 8.82
CA GLN A 39 -2.04 -0.55 9.74
C GLN A 39 -1.59 0.34 10.89
N LYS A 40 -0.41 0.10 11.48
CA LYS A 40 0.13 0.94 12.57
C LYS A 40 0.39 2.35 12.10
N LEU A 41 0.97 2.52 10.92
CA LEU A 41 1.17 3.82 10.28
C LEU A 41 -0.17 4.46 9.91
N ARG A 42 -1.10 3.69 9.34
CA ARG A 42 -2.45 4.15 8.99
C ARG A 42 -3.23 4.63 10.22
N ARG A 43 -3.12 3.95 11.36
CA ARG A 43 -3.72 4.38 12.64
C ARG A 43 -3.10 5.67 13.15
N LYS A 44 -1.79 5.91 12.97
CA LYS A 44 -1.15 7.19 13.31
C LYS A 44 -1.67 8.33 12.42
N VAL A 45 -1.83 8.08 11.13
CA VAL A 45 -2.37 9.06 10.16
C VAL A 45 -3.86 9.33 10.41
N VAL A 46 -4.66 8.29 10.65
CA VAL A 46 -6.11 8.39 10.93
C VAL A 46 -6.40 8.99 12.31
N ARG A 47 -5.55 8.80 13.33
CA ARG A 47 -5.73 9.50 14.61
C ARG A 47 -5.60 11.02 14.50
N GLY A 48 -4.84 11.52 13.53
CA GLY A 48 -4.74 12.96 13.24
C GLY A 48 -5.87 13.49 12.35
N ASN A 49 -6.66 12.63 11.72
CA ASN A 49 -7.64 13.03 10.72
C ASN A 49 -8.86 12.10 10.77
N GLN A 50 -10.01 12.59 11.27
CA GLN A 50 -11.28 11.85 11.35
C GLN A 50 -11.79 11.44 9.95
N MET A 51 -11.19 10.42 9.33
CA MET A 51 -11.42 10.10 7.93
C MET A 51 -12.17 8.79 7.77
N LYS A 52 -13.45 8.90 7.37
CA LYS A 52 -14.41 7.79 7.16
C LYS A 52 -14.52 7.29 5.71
N HIS A 53 -13.75 7.80 4.75
CA HIS A 53 -13.94 7.52 3.31
C HIS A 53 -12.79 6.75 2.65
N VAL A 54 -13.12 5.84 1.73
CA VAL A 54 -12.21 4.96 0.95
C VAL A 54 -11.04 5.70 0.23
N PRO A 55 -11.20 6.91 -0.32
CA PRO A 55 -10.08 7.72 -0.82
C PRO A 55 -9.01 8.06 0.22
N ALA A 56 -9.40 8.26 1.48
CA ALA A 56 -8.47 8.55 2.58
C ALA A 56 -7.62 7.33 2.95
N LEU A 57 -8.13 6.14 2.64
CA LEU A 57 -7.49 4.86 2.82
C LEU A 57 -6.30 4.71 1.86
N TYR A 58 -6.50 5.06 0.58
CA TYR A 58 -5.43 5.13 -0.42
C TYR A 58 -4.38 6.18 -0.08
N LEU A 59 -4.83 7.37 0.36
CA LEU A 59 -3.93 8.46 0.74
C LEU A 59 -3.07 8.09 1.97
N ALA A 60 -3.67 7.50 3.01
CA ALA A 60 -2.95 7.11 4.21
C ALA A 60 -1.90 6.01 3.93
N THR A 61 -2.20 5.06 3.05
CA THR A 61 -1.21 4.05 2.60
C THR A 61 -0.08 4.71 1.81
N ALA A 62 -0.37 5.65 0.90
CA ALA A 62 0.68 6.37 0.19
C ALA A 62 1.60 7.18 1.12
N MET A 63 1.02 7.88 2.11
CA MET A 63 1.80 8.63 3.10
C MET A 63 2.66 7.72 3.98
N ALA A 64 2.14 6.55 4.36
CA ALA A 64 2.89 5.56 5.13
C ALA A 64 4.10 5.04 4.36
N LEU A 65 3.91 4.69 3.08
CA LEU A 65 5.00 4.22 2.21
C LEU A 65 6.03 5.31 1.90
N GLN A 66 5.60 6.58 1.86
CA GLN A 66 6.50 7.72 1.66
C GLN A 66 7.39 7.99 2.88
N GLY A 67 6.95 7.64 4.09
CA GLY A 67 7.73 7.77 5.32
C GLY A 67 8.71 6.62 5.58
N MET A 68 8.67 5.56 4.78
CA MET A 68 9.54 4.39 4.96
C MET A 68 10.91 4.60 4.32
N THR A 69 11.92 4.08 5.01
CA THR A 69 13.27 3.95 4.50
C THR A 69 13.36 2.84 3.45
N LYS A 70 14.45 2.85 2.67
CA LYS A 70 14.65 1.88 1.58
C LYS A 70 14.70 0.43 2.09
N GLN A 71 15.29 0.20 3.26
CA GLN A 71 15.35 -1.12 3.92
C GLN A 71 13.97 -1.60 4.40
N GLU A 72 13.16 -0.69 4.94
CA GLU A 72 11.78 -1.02 5.37
C GLU A 72 10.89 -1.38 4.16
N LEU A 73 11.08 -0.70 3.04
CA LEU A 73 10.41 -1.03 1.77
C LEU A 73 10.83 -2.41 1.22
N GLU A 74 12.12 -2.76 1.27
CA GLU A 74 12.59 -4.09 0.85
C GLU A 74 12.06 -5.20 1.77
N ALA A 75 12.07 -4.99 3.09
CA ALA A 75 11.50 -5.94 4.05
C ALA A 75 9.98 -6.10 3.88
N LEU A 76 9.26 -5.02 3.53
CA LEU A 76 7.84 -5.09 3.20
C LEU A 76 7.60 -5.93 1.94
N LYS A 77 8.43 -5.75 0.90
CA LYS A 77 8.32 -6.52 -0.34
C LYS A 77 8.49 -8.03 -0.11
N LEU A 78 9.53 -8.43 0.63
CA LEU A 78 9.79 -9.83 1.00
C LEU A 78 8.61 -10.48 1.73
N ARG A 79 8.02 -9.79 2.73
CA ARG A 79 6.87 -10.31 3.48
C ARG A 79 5.61 -10.50 2.63
N ILE A 80 5.44 -9.70 1.59
CA ILE A 80 4.30 -9.83 0.65
C ILE A 80 4.54 -10.99 -0.32
N GLU A 81 5.78 -11.20 -0.75
CA GLU A 81 6.17 -12.35 -1.59
C GLU A 81 6.08 -13.67 -0.82
N GLU A 82 6.45 -13.73 0.46
CA GLU A 82 6.27 -14.92 1.30
C GLU A 82 4.78 -15.26 1.53
N LYS A 83 3.90 -14.27 1.65
CA LYS A 83 2.44 -14.45 1.79
C LYS A 83 1.71 -14.74 0.47
N ARG A 84 2.43 -14.97 -0.63
CA ARG A 84 1.88 -15.43 -1.91
C ARG A 84 1.93 -16.96 -2.08
N VAL A 85 2.61 -17.69 -1.19
CA VAL A 85 2.64 -19.17 -1.15
C VAL A 85 1.47 -19.72 -0.35
#